data_AF-K2BUX2-F1
#
_entry.id   AF-K2BUX2-F1
#
_cell.length_a   1.000
_cell.length_b   1.000
_cell.length_c   1.000
_cell.angle_alpha   90.00
_cell.angle_beta   90.00
_cell.angle_gamma   90.00
#
_symmetry.space_group_name_H-M   'P 1'
#
loop_
_entity.id
_entity.type
_entity.pdbx_description
1 polymer ?
#
loop_
_entity_poly.entity_id
_entity_poly.type
_entity_poly.pdbx_seq_one_letter_code
_entity_poly.pdbx_strand_id
1 'polypeptide(L)'
;MKILKPIQRFFGQYATFLDRIYISLILLSFLFSATLFFLNHVDFHYKITALFATNLTSLTWLQAVSLLLFGLVFLFYSMYIRSDSPRSSTFIWGLGLFFWSACASIIVTNAIQITPFPPIDSLLVTVDHSISVSTSALMKWTHDHPYFHKLFNFTYFGLVVELFAIPLLLTLFCARKSLSIFYIAQVSSMIVGSAIYFFFPTMAPSGIIHSPYFSHMQHDTSMRFYQVHHFLKPTSDDGGLIAFPSFHVIWAILLTNACRGKKIFFYP
;
A
#
# COMPACT_ATOMS: atom_id res chain seq x y z
N MET A 1 -2.35 34.56 11.02
CA MET A 1 -3.37 34.72 9.96
C MET A 1 -2.86 35.15 8.58
N LYS A 2 -1.75 35.90 8.43
CA LYS A 2 -1.30 36.40 7.10
C LYS A 2 -0.89 35.31 6.09
N ILE A 3 -0.37 34.17 6.54
CA ILE A 3 0.10 33.05 5.69
C ILE A 3 -1.06 32.21 5.11
N LEU A 4 -2.21 32.16 5.80
CA LEU A 4 -3.34 31.33 5.37
C LEU A 4 -4.05 31.89 4.13
N LYS A 5 -4.07 33.22 3.95
CA LYS A 5 -4.75 33.86 2.82
C LYS A 5 -4.15 33.47 1.45
N PRO A 6 -2.81 33.52 1.24
CA PRO A 6 -2.19 33.03 0.01
C PRO A 6 -2.50 31.56 -0.29
N ILE A 7 -2.47 30.69 0.74
CA ILE A 7 -2.74 29.26 0.60
C ILE A 7 -4.20 29.05 0.16
N GLN A 8 -5.16 29.66 0.86
CA GLN A 8 -6.58 29.58 0.50
C GLN A 8 -6.84 30.08 -0.92
N ARG A 9 -6.19 31.18 -1.33
CA ARG A 9 -6.29 31.70 -2.69
C ARG A 9 -5.73 30.72 -3.71
N PHE A 10 -4.56 30.12 -3.45
CA PHE A 10 -3.97 29.10 -4.34
C PHE A 10 -4.91 27.91 -4.53
N PHE A 11 -5.41 27.33 -3.43
CA PHE A 11 -6.34 26.19 -3.51
C PHE A 11 -7.68 26.55 -4.15
N GLY A 12 -8.17 27.77 -3.92
CA GLY A 12 -9.37 28.30 -4.56
C GLY A 12 -9.22 28.41 -6.08
N GLN A 13 -8.04 28.80 -6.55
CA GLN A 13 -7.77 29.07 -7.96
C GLN A 13 -7.31 27.83 -8.76
N TYR A 14 -6.42 27.00 -8.19
CA TYR A 14 -5.70 25.97 -8.95
C TYR A 14 -6.07 24.52 -8.60
N ALA A 15 -6.61 24.28 -7.39
CA ALA A 15 -6.91 22.93 -6.94
C ALA A 15 -8.36 22.52 -7.24
N THR A 16 -8.53 21.37 -7.88
CA THR A 16 -9.84 20.73 -8.08
C THR A 16 -10.33 20.05 -6.81
N PHE A 17 -11.59 19.64 -6.81
CA PHE A 17 -12.16 18.81 -5.75
C PHE A 17 -11.37 17.52 -5.50
N LEU A 18 -10.96 16.82 -6.57
CA LEU A 18 -10.18 15.58 -6.45
C LEU A 18 -8.78 15.83 -5.89
N ASP A 19 -8.14 16.96 -6.26
CA ASP A 19 -6.84 17.36 -5.69
C ASP A 19 -6.96 17.55 -4.17
N ARG A 20 -8.04 18.19 -3.71
CA ARG A 20 -8.30 18.44 -2.29
C ARG A 20 -8.55 17.14 -1.52
N ILE A 21 -9.38 16.24 -2.04
CA ILE A 21 -9.60 14.92 -1.44
C ILE A 21 -8.28 14.17 -1.29
N TYR A 22 -7.49 14.09 -2.37
CA TYR A 22 -6.22 13.38 -2.35
C TYR A 22 -5.28 13.96 -1.28
N ILE A 23 -5.10 15.28 -1.25
CA ILE A 23 -4.26 15.94 -0.25
C ILE A 23 -4.76 15.68 1.18
N SER A 24 -6.07 15.76 1.41
CA SER A 24 -6.66 15.44 2.71
C SER A 24 -6.39 13.99 3.13
N LEU A 25 -6.46 13.02 2.20
CA LEU A 25 -6.16 11.62 2.48
C LEU A 25 -4.68 11.39 2.79
N ILE A 26 -3.76 12.09 2.12
CA ILE A 26 -2.33 12.02 2.45
C ILE A 26 -2.07 12.58 3.85
N LEU A 27 -2.64 13.73 4.19
CA LEU A 27 -2.53 14.30 5.53
C LEU A 27 -3.13 13.36 6.60
N LEU A 28 -4.29 12.76 6.31
CA LEU A 28 -4.92 11.78 7.17
C LEU A 28 -4.05 10.54 7.37
N SER A 29 -3.37 10.04 6.32
CA SER A 29 -2.45 8.90 6.39
C SER A 29 -1.28 9.19 7.33
N PHE A 30 -0.72 10.40 7.27
CA PHE A 30 0.36 10.79 8.19
C PHE A 30 -0.11 10.96 9.62
N LEU A 31 -1.28 11.58 9.82
CA LEU A 31 -1.87 11.70 11.15
C LEU A 31 -2.16 10.32 11.76
N PHE A 32 -2.79 9.45 10.99
CA PHE A 32 -3.07 8.06 11.38
C PHE A 32 -1.79 7.33 11.79
N SER A 33 -0.75 7.39 10.95
CA SER A 33 0.53 6.74 11.25
C SER A 33 1.21 7.31 12.50
N ALA A 34 1.19 8.64 12.66
CA ALA A 34 1.76 9.30 13.84
C ALA A 34 1.04 8.89 15.12
N THR A 35 -0.30 8.79 15.08
CA THR A 35 -1.11 8.29 16.20
C THR A 35 -0.73 6.86 16.54
N LEU A 36 -0.62 5.97 15.56
CA LEU A 36 -0.25 4.57 15.83
C LEU A 36 1.17 4.43 16.37
N PHE A 37 2.15 5.17 15.83
CA PHE A 37 3.50 5.18 16.39
C PHE A 37 3.50 5.69 17.83
N PHE A 38 2.76 6.75 18.12
CA PHE A 38 2.64 7.30 19.46
C PHE A 38 2.03 6.26 20.43
N LEU A 39 0.89 5.66 20.08
CA LEU A 39 0.24 4.64 20.91
C LEU A 39 1.15 3.44 21.15
N ASN A 40 1.76 2.91 20.09
CA ASN A 40 2.65 1.75 20.19
C ASN A 40 3.92 2.02 21.01
N HIS A 41 4.43 3.26 20.98
CA HIS A 41 5.60 3.63 21.76
C HIS A 41 5.26 3.90 23.23
N VAL A 42 4.19 4.68 23.48
CA VAL A 42 3.84 5.17 24.82
C VAL A 42 3.09 4.10 25.63
N ASP A 43 2.09 3.46 25.04
CA ASP A 43 1.20 2.55 25.78
C ASP A 43 1.69 1.10 25.75
N PHE A 44 2.26 0.67 24.63
CA PHE A 44 2.63 -0.74 24.40
C PHE A 44 4.14 -1.01 24.39
N HIS A 45 4.96 0.04 24.48
CA HIS A 45 6.42 -0.02 24.60
C HIS A 45 7.14 -0.81 23.49
N TYR A 46 6.53 -0.91 22.30
CA TYR A 46 7.18 -1.54 21.16
C TYR A 46 8.39 -0.74 20.69
N LYS A 47 9.47 -1.45 20.33
CA LYS A 47 10.62 -0.86 19.66
C LYS A 47 10.33 -0.78 18.17
N ILE A 48 10.15 0.44 17.66
CA ILE A 48 9.92 0.66 16.23
C ILE A 48 11.24 0.39 15.48
N THR A 49 11.30 -0.72 14.78
CA THR A 49 12.33 -0.98 13.76
C THR A 49 11.71 -0.74 12.39
N ALA A 50 12.46 -0.14 11.47
CA ALA A 50 11.95 0.06 10.11
C ALA A 50 11.78 -1.32 9.44
N LEU A 51 10.58 -1.60 8.93
CA LEU A 51 10.26 -2.90 8.33
C LEU A 51 11.05 -3.14 7.04
N PHE A 52 11.18 -2.08 6.25
CA PHE A 52 11.87 -2.07 4.96
C PHE A 52 13.30 -1.58 5.15
N ALA A 53 14.14 -2.37 5.79
CA ALA A 53 15.56 -2.40 5.44
C ALA A 53 15.67 -3.20 4.12
N THR A 54 15.09 -2.66 3.06
CA THR A 54 15.18 -3.26 1.72
C THR A 54 16.66 -3.44 1.35
N ASN A 55 16.98 -4.41 0.50
CA ASN A 55 18.29 -4.50 -0.19
C ASN A 55 18.63 -3.25 -1.04
N LEU A 56 17.78 -2.22 -1.04
CA LEU A 56 18.10 -0.87 -1.48
C LEU A 56 18.90 -0.16 -0.40
N THR A 57 20.01 0.46 -0.77
CA THR A 57 20.78 1.32 0.12
C THR A 57 19.85 2.28 0.86
N SER A 58 19.98 2.32 2.19
CA SER A 58 19.14 3.20 3.02
C SER A 58 19.26 4.63 2.51
N LEU A 59 18.12 5.26 2.23
CA LEU A 59 18.11 6.65 1.81
C LEU A 59 18.71 7.49 2.92
N THR A 60 19.67 8.34 2.58
CA THR A 60 20.14 9.36 3.52
C THR A 60 18.98 10.31 3.83
N TRP A 61 18.99 10.94 5.01
CA TRP A 61 17.97 11.93 5.37
C TRP A 61 17.87 13.05 4.32
N LEU A 62 18.99 13.43 3.70
CA LEU A 62 19.03 14.43 2.63
C LEU A 62 18.31 13.93 1.37
N GLN A 63 18.52 12.68 0.97
CA GLN A 63 17.80 12.08 -0.16
C GLN A 63 16.30 11.99 0.14
N ALA A 64 15.91 11.58 1.35
CA ALA A 64 14.51 11.52 1.75
C ALA A 64 13.84 12.90 1.71
N VAL A 65 14.45 13.92 2.31
CA VAL A 65 13.93 15.30 2.28
C VAL A 65 13.87 15.83 0.84
N SER A 66 14.89 15.57 0.03
CA SER A 66 14.91 16.01 -1.37
C SER A 66 13.78 15.38 -2.18
N LEU A 67 13.52 14.08 -2.01
CA LEU A 67 12.41 13.38 -2.67
C LEU A 67 11.04 13.94 -2.23
N LEU A 68 10.88 14.26 -0.94
CA LEU A 68 9.64 14.87 -0.44
C LEU A 68 9.42 16.26 -1.02
N LEU A 69 10.47 17.10 -1.06
CA LEU A 69 10.41 18.43 -1.66
C LEU A 69 10.09 18.34 -3.15
N PHE A 70 10.71 17.40 -3.86
CA PHE A 70 10.44 17.17 -5.28
C PHE A 70 8.98 16.72 -5.51
N GLY A 71 8.46 15.83 -4.66
CA GLY A 71 7.05 15.45 -4.65
C GLY A 71 6.11 16.62 -4.39
N LEU A 72 6.43 17.54 -3.46
CA LEU A 72 5.64 18.77 -3.25
C LEU A 72 5.65 19.66 -4.50
N VAL A 73 6.83 19.89 -5.07
CA VAL A 73 6.99 20.72 -6.27
C VAL A 73 6.15 20.13 -7.39
N PHE A 74 6.26 18.84 -7.67
CA PHE A 74 5.47 18.16 -8.69
C PHE A 74 3.98 18.31 -8.47
N LEU A 75 3.51 18.10 -7.24
CA LEU A 75 2.10 18.19 -6.92
C LEU A 75 1.56 19.61 -7.10
N PHE A 76 2.21 20.64 -6.54
CA PHE A 76 1.70 22.00 -6.55
C PHE A 76 1.98 22.77 -7.84
N TYR A 77 3.18 22.63 -8.40
CA TYR A 77 3.53 23.28 -9.67
C TYR A 77 2.63 22.79 -10.80
N SER A 78 2.33 21.48 -10.83
CA SER A 78 1.40 20.95 -11.83
C SER A 78 -0.02 21.48 -11.69
N MET A 79 -0.51 21.81 -10.49
CA MET A 79 -1.80 22.49 -10.34
C MET A 79 -1.76 23.90 -10.91
N TYR A 80 -0.66 24.61 -10.67
CA TYR A 80 -0.46 25.98 -11.14
C TYR A 80 -0.47 26.07 -12.67
N ILE A 81 0.34 25.25 -13.37
CA ILE A 81 0.46 25.32 -14.85
C ILE A 81 -0.67 24.62 -15.62
N ARG A 82 -1.75 24.23 -14.94
CA ARG A 82 -2.79 23.37 -15.52
C ARG A 82 -3.53 24.00 -16.69
N SER A 83 -3.79 25.30 -16.62
CA SER A 83 -4.42 26.07 -17.70
C SER A 83 -3.51 26.19 -18.92
N ASP A 84 -2.21 26.34 -18.69
CA ASP A 84 -1.26 26.75 -19.72
C ASP A 84 -0.69 25.52 -20.45
N SER A 85 -0.47 24.43 -19.71
CA SER A 85 0.10 23.20 -20.25
C SER A 85 -0.60 21.97 -19.65
N PRO A 86 -1.82 21.63 -20.09
CA PRO A 86 -2.64 20.59 -19.46
C PRO A 86 -2.02 19.17 -19.53
N ARG A 87 -1.28 18.87 -20.61
CA ARG A 87 -0.60 17.57 -20.77
C ARG A 87 0.59 17.44 -19.83
N SER A 88 1.50 18.42 -19.83
CA SER A 88 2.66 18.46 -18.92
C SER A 88 2.22 18.55 -17.46
N SER A 89 1.18 19.35 -17.17
CA SER A 89 0.53 19.39 -15.86
C SER A 89 0.08 18.00 -15.43
N THR A 90 -0.65 17.27 -16.27
CA THR A 90 -1.12 15.92 -15.90
C THR A 90 0.06 14.96 -15.69
N PHE A 91 1.11 15.07 -16.51
CA PHE A 91 2.31 14.26 -16.37
C PHE A 91 2.99 14.46 -15.01
N ILE A 92 3.37 15.71 -14.72
CA ILE A 92 4.06 16.11 -13.50
C ILE A 92 3.17 15.84 -12.27
N TRP A 93 1.86 16.10 -12.39
CA TRP A 93 0.90 15.83 -11.33
C TRP A 93 0.84 14.35 -10.98
N GLY A 94 0.77 13.47 -12.00
CA GLY A 94 0.76 12.02 -11.82
C GLY A 94 1.99 11.50 -11.09
N LEU A 95 3.17 12.03 -11.41
CA LEU A 95 4.39 11.74 -10.65
C LEU A 95 4.29 12.22 -9.20
N GLY A 96 3.76 13.42 -8.96
CA GLY A 96 3.50 13.93 -7.61
C GLY A 96 2.58 13.01 -6.79
N LEU A 97 1.49 12.53 -7.39
CA LEU A 97 0.60 11.56 -6.73
C LEU A 97 1.30 10.25 -6.42
N PHE A 98 2.06 9.72 -7.38
CA PHE A 98 2.83 8.51 -7.19
C PHE A 98 3.76 8.62 -5.97
N PHE A 99 4.58 9.67 -5.92
CA PHE A 99 5.53 9.89 -4.82
C PHE A 99 4.84 10.00 -3.47
N TRP A 100 3.78 10.81 -3.37
CA TRP A 100 3.08 10.99 -2.09
C TRP A 100 2.33 9.74 -1.65
N SER A 101 1.75 8.98 -2.58
CA SER A 101 1.07 7.71 -2.27
C SER A 101 2.06 6.64 -1.80
N ALA A 102 3.22 6.54 -2.46
CA ALA A 102 4.29 5.63 -2.05
C ALA A 102 4.85 6.01 -0.68
N CYS A 103 5.10 7.29 -0.42
CA CYS A 103 5.55 7.79 0.88
C CYS A 103 4.54 7.47 1.99
N ALA A 104 3.26 7.76 1.76
CA ALA A 104 2.19 7.42 2.71
C ALA A 104 2.13 5.90 2.96
N SER A 105 2.28 5.08 1.92
CA SER A 105 2.30 3.61 2.04
C SER A 105 3.44 3.10 2.90
N ILE A 106 4.65 3.61 2.70
CA ILE A 106 5.81 3.23 3.51
C ILE A 106 5.57 3.60 4.97
N ILE A 107 5.13 4.84 5.24
CA ILE A 107 4.95 5.33 6.60
C ILE A 107 3.83 4.56 7.32
N VAL A 108 2.67 4.38 6.67
CA VAL A 108 1.54 3.63 7.25
C VAL A 108 1.93 2.19 7.53
N THR A 109 2.57 1.50 6.58
CA THR A 109 2.98 0.09 6.74
C THR A 109 3.95 -0.08 7.92
N ASN A 110 4.89 0.85 8.09
CA ASN A 110 5.79 0.84 9.25
C ASN A 110 5.07 1.15 10.57
N ALA A 111 3.96 1.92 10.55
CA ALA A 111 3.20 2.23 11.75
C ALA A 111 2.36 1.04 12.23
N ILE A 112 1.81 0.25 11.30
CA ILE A 112 0.95 -0.89 11.64
C ILE A 112 1.69 -2.21 11.86
N GLN A 113 2.98 -2.29 11.58
CA GLN A 113 3.74 -3.55 11.71
C GLN A 113 3.75 -4.13 13.13
N ILE A 114 3.48 -3.27 14.10
CA ILE A 114 3.38 -3.53 15.52
C ILE A 114 1.95 -3.21 15.94
N THR A 115 1.34 -4.13 16.67
CA THR A 115 -0.01 -3.99 17.18
C THR A 115 -0.16 -4.73 18.50
N PRO A 116 -0.89 -4.19 19.48
CA PRO A 116 -1.11 -4.88 20.75
C PRO A 116 -2.17 -5.99 20.67
N PHE A 117 -2.86 -6.13 19.54
CA PHE A 117 -4.00 -7.03 19.41
C PHE A 117 -3.56 -8.44 19.04
N PRO A 118 -4.24 -9.48 19.56
CA PRO A 118 -3.93 -10.86 19.22
C PRO A 118 -4.31 -11.17 17.75
N PRO A 119 -3.58 -12.09 17.10
CA PRO A 119 -3.88 -12.49 15.73
C PRO A 119 -5.23 -13.20 15.61
N ILE A 120 -5.92 -12.99 14.48
CA ILE A 120 -7.23 -13.58 14.18
C ILE A 120 -7.15 -14.79 13.24
N ASP A 121 -5.97 -15.35 12.97
CA ASP A 121 -5.77 -16.42 11.98
C ASP A 121 -6.67 -17.64 12.24
N SER A 122 -6.86 -18.06 13.50
CA SER A 122 -7.75 -19.18 13.86
C SER A 122 -9.22 -18.92 13.51
N LEU A 123 -9.67 -17.67 13.66
CA LEU A 123 -11.01 -17.26 13.25
C LEU A 123 -11.14 -17.32 11.72
N LEU A 124 -10.14 -16.81 10.99
CA LEU A 124 -10.13 -16.85 9.53
C LEU A 124 -10.19 -18.29 9.00
N VAL A 125 -9.41 -19.21 9.56
CA VAL A 125 -9.45 -20.63 9.20
C VAL A 125 -10.81 -21.27 9.52
N THR A 126 -11.42 -20.90 10.64
CA THR A 126 -12.78 -21.38 10.98
C THR A 126 -13.81 -20.89 9.98
N VAL A 127 -13.72 -19.61 9.56
CA VAL A 127 -14.58 -19.04 8.53
C VAL A 127 -14.37 -19.74 7.19
N ASP A 128 -13.12 -19.96 6.77
CA ASP A 128 -12.80 -20.70 5.54
C ASP A 128 -13.43 -22.10 5.57
N HIS A 129 -13.27 -22.84 6.69
CA HIS A 129 -13.88 -24.15 6.85
C HIS A 129 -15.41 -24.12 6.83
N SER A 130 -16.04 -23.07 7.35
CA SER A 130 -17.51 -22.93 7.31
C SER A 130 -18.08 -22.83 5.89
N ILE A 131 -17.27 -22.34 4.94
CA ILE A 131 -17.60 -22.28 3.50
C ILE A 131 -16.90 -23.38 2.68
N SER A 132 -16.42 -24.43 3.36
CA SER A 132 -15.73 -25.58 2.73
C SER A 132 -14.44 -25.23 1.98
N VAL A 133 -13.77 -24.15 2.37
CA VAL A 133 -12.44 -23.78 1.89
C VAL A 133 -11.38 -24.39 2.82
N SER A 134 -10.38 -25.04 2.23
CA SER A 134 -9.22 -25.56 2.97
C SER A 134 -7.94 -25.07 2.31
N THR A 135 -7.23 -24.17 3.00
CA THR A 135 -5.95 -23.62 2.52
C THR A 135 -4.92 -24.71 2.26
N SER A 136 -4.80 -25.72 3.14
CA SER A 136 -3.90 -26.86 2.93
C SER A 136 -4.25 -27.66 1.67
N ALA A 137 -5.55 -27.89 1.41
CA ALA A 137 -5.99 -28.61 0.22
C ALA A 137 -5.71 -27.80 -1.05
N LEU A 138 -5.95 -26.48 -1.04
CA LEU A 138 -5.63 -25.58 -2.15
C LEU A 138 -4.13 -25.52 -2.44
N MET A 139 -3.30 -25.47 -1.39
CA MET A 139 -1.84 -25.53 -1.53
C MET A 139 -1.39 -26.84 -2.15
N LYS A 140 -1.90 -27.97 -1.64
CA LYS A 140 -1.61 -29.30 -2.21
C LYS A 140 -2.03 -29.37 -3.68
N TRP A 141 -3.25 -28.96 -3.98
CA TRP A 141 -3.77 -28.95 -5.35
C TRP A 141 -2.88 -28.10 -6.26
N THR A 142 -2.51 -26.90 -5.82
CA THR A 142 -1.63 -26.01 -6.60
C THR A 142 -0.25 -26.63 -6.83
N HIS A 143 0.32 -27.29 -5.82
CA HIS A 143 1.58 -28.01 -5.94
C HIS A 143 1.50 -29.15 -6.97
N ASP A 144 0.42 -29.93 -6.95
CA ASP A 144 0.19 -31.06 -7.86
C ASP A 144 -0.10 -30.59 -9.31
N HIS A 145 -0.40 -29.29 -9.52
CA HIS A 145 -0.75 -28.71 -10.82
C HIS A 145 0.25 -27.61 -11.24
N PRO A 146 1.46 -27.96 -11.71
CA PRO A 146 2.56 -27.01 -11.91
C PRO A 146 2.29 -25.91 -12.94
N TYR A 147 1.43 -26.15 -13.94
CA TYR A 147 1.05 -25.11 -14.91
C TYR A 147 0.19 -24.02 -14.27
N PHE A 148 -0.77 -24.40 -13.42
CA PHE A 148 -1.57 -23.45 -12.65
C PHE A 148 -0.71 -22.71 -11.64
N HIS A 149 0.22 -23.39 -10.97
CA HIS A 149 1.18 -22.75 -10.07
C HIS A 149 2.03 -21.69 -10.79
N LYS A 150 2.55 -22.00 -11.99
CA LYS A 150 3.30 -21.02 -12.81
C LYS A 150 2.42 -19.84 -13.23
N LEU A 151 1.18 -20.09 -13.64
CA LEU A 151 0.23 -19.05 -14.00
C LEU A 151 -0.06 -18.12 -12.80
N PHE A 152 -0.36 -18.68 -11.64
CA PHE A 152 -0.63 -17.90 -10.42
C PHE A 152 0.59 -17.06 -10.03
N ASN A 153 1.79 -17.65 -10.03
CA ASN A 153 3.02 -16.89 -9.76
C ASN A 153 3.22 -15.75 -10.78
N PHE A 154 3.04 -16.02 -12.07
CA PHE A 154 3.15 -15.00 -13.11
C PHE A 154 2.18 -13.84 -12.87
N THR A 155 0.90 -14.15 -12.58
CA THR A 155 -0.11 -13.10 -12.29
C THR A 155 0.19 -12.35 -11.00
N TYR A 156 0.67 -13.04 -9.96
CA TYR A 156 0.96 -12.43 -8.66
C TYR A 156 2.15 -11.47 -8.74
N PHE A 157 3.26 -11.89 -9.37
CA PHE A 157 4.43 -11.03 -9.55
C PHE A 157 4.22 -9.95 -10.61
N GLY A 158 3.39 -10.20 -11.63
CA GLY A 158 3.00 -9.22 -12.64
C GLY A 158 2.28 -8.00 -12.04
N LEU A 159 1.50 -8.20 -10.98
CA LEU A 159 0.77 -7.13 -10.29
C LEU A 159 1.67 -5.97 -9.84
N VAL A 160 2.89 -6.28 -9.37
CA VAL A 160 3.84 -5.24 -8.95
C VAL A 160 4.21 -4.38 -10.15
N VAL A 161 4.50 -4.97 -11.31
CA VAL A 161 4.81 -4.22 -12.54
C VAL A 161 3.62 -3.35 -12.97
N GLU A 162 2.41 -3.89 -12.89
CA GLU A 162 1.17 -3.18 -13.23
C GLU A 162 0.91 -1.95 -12.35
N LEU A 163 1.22 -2.03 -11.05
CA LEU A 163 1.11 -0.92 -10.11
C LEU A 163 1.95 0.31 -10.49
N PHE A 164 3.05 0.13 -11.21
CA PHE A 164 3.83 1.24 -11.76
C PHE A 164 3.40 1.57 -13.19
N ALA A 165 3.23 0.56 -14.03
CA ALA A 165 2.97 0.73 -15.46
C ALA A 165 1.63 1.40 -15.73
N ILE A 166 0.55 0.98 -15.08
CA ILE A 166 -0.80 1.50 -15.35
C ILE A 166 -0.91 2.98 -14.95
N PRO A 167 -0.53 3.43 -13.73
CA PRO A 167 -0.59 4.85 -13.39
C PRO A 167 0.31 5.71 -14.28
N LEU A 168 1.47 5.20 -14.70
CA LEU A 168 2.35 5.89 -15.64
C LEU A 168 1.69 6.04 -17.02
N LEU A 169 1.07 4.98 -17.54
CA LEU A 169 0.33 5.04 -18.80
C LEU A 169 -0.87 5.99 -18.73
N LEU A 170 -1.62 5.99 -17.62
CA LEU A 170 -2.72 6.94 -17.41
C LEU A 170 -2.21 8.39 -17.39
N THR A 171 -1.02 8.60 -16.84
CA THR A 171 -0.32 9.88 -16.81
C THR A 171 0.08 10.32 -18.22
N LEU A 172 0.69 9.44 -19.02
CA LEU A 172 1.08 9.67 -20.42
C LEU A 172 -0.14 9.94 -21.33
N PHE A 173 -1.22 9.18 -21.15
CA PHE A 173 -2.46 9.34 -21.92
C PHE A 173 -3.37 10.46 -21.41
N CYS A 174 -2.89 11.30 -20.49
CA CYS A 174 -3.64 12.41 -19.91
C CYS A 174 -5.02 12.00 -19.33
N ALA A 175 -5.13 10.77 -18.81
CA ALA A 175 -6.36 10.21 -18.25
C ALA A 175 -6.59 10.68 -16.80
N ARG A 176 -6.58 12.00 -16.60
CA ARG A 176 -6.52 12.65 -15.28
C ARG A 176 -7.59 12.15 -14.31
N LYS A 177 -8.84 12.01 -14.75
CA LYS A 177 -9.94 11.54 -13.89
C LYS A 177 -9.69 10.12 -13.37
N SER A 178 -9.34 9.19 -14.26
CA SER A 178 -9.02 7.80 -13.88
C SER A 178 -7.81 7.74 -12.94
N LEU A 179 -6.77 8.53 -13.23
CA LEU A 179 -5.58 8.64 -12.40
C LEU A 179 -5.91 9.17 -10.99
N SER A 180 -6.76 10.20 -10.91
CA SER A 180 -7.24 10.77 -9.64
C SER A 180 -7.96 9.71 -8.81
N ILE A 181 -8.91 9.02 -9.42
CA ILE A 181 -9.75 8.01 -8.75
C ILE A 181 -8.87 6.85 -8.28
N PHE A 182 -7.92 6.40 -9.10
CA PHE A 182 -6.99 5.34 -8.74
C PHE A 182 -6.21 5.70 -7.47
N TYR A 183 -5.53 6.85 -7.42
CA TYR A 183 -4.74 7.22 -6.25
C TYR A 183 -5.58 7.54 -5.00
N ILE A 184 -6.75 8.17 -5.18
CA ILE A 184 -7.69 8.38 -4.06
C ILE A 184 -8.13 7.03 -3.49
N ALA A 185 -8.50 6.07 -4.34
CA ALA A 185 -8.93 4.75 -3.90
C ALA A 185 -7.77 3.95 -3.29
N GLN A 186 -6.56 4.06 -3.86
CA GLN A 186 -5.35 3.43 -3.33
C GLN A 186 -5.07 3.91 -1.89
N VAL A 187 -4.96 5.22 -1.68
CA VAL A 187 -4.69 5.79 -0.35
C VAL A 187 -5.84 5.52 0.63
N SER A 188 -7.09 5.59 0.17
CA SER A 188 -8.25 5.25 1.01
C SER A 188 -8.20 3.79 1.45
N SER A 189 -7.95 2.87 0.51
CA SER A 189 -7.89 1.43 0.79
C SER A 189 -6.74 1.07 1.72
N MET A 190 -5.63 1.80 1.64
CA MET A 190 -4.52 1.71 2.57
C MET A 190 -4.93 2.11 3.99
N ILE A 191 -5.56 3.28 4.18
CA ILE A 191 -6.01 3.70 5.52
C ILE A 191 -6.99 2.68 6.10
N VAL A 192 -8.00 2.28 5.33
CA VAL A 192 -9.02 1.32 5.80
C VAL A 192 -8.43 -0.06 6.06
N GLY A 193 -7.65 -0.59 5.11
CA GLY A 193 -7.03 -1.90 5.23
C GLY A 193 -6.02 -1.98 6.37
N SER A 194 -5.23 -0.91 6.56
CA SER A 194 -4.28 -0.79 7.67
C SER A 194 -4.98 -0.64 9.02
N ALA A 195 -6.12 0.06 9.08
CA ALA A 195 -6.94 0.10 10.30
C ALA A 195 -7.51 -1.28 10.64
N ILE A 196 -8.03 -2.02 9.65
CA ILE A 196 -8.51 -3.40 9.85
C ILE A 196 -7.36 -4.27 10.36
N TYR A 197 -6.22 -4.28 9.69
CA TYR A 197 -5.06 -5.08 10.11
C TYR A 197 -4.57 -4.71 11.51
N PHE A 198 -4.54 -3.42 11.86
CA PHE A 198 -4.08 -2.99 13.18
C PHE A 198 -4.94 -3.61 14.30
N PHE A 199 -6.27 -3.58 14.18
CA PHE A 199 -7.18 -4.14 15.19
C PHE A 199 -7.39 -5.65 15.07
N PHE A 200 -7.21 -6.21 13.87
CA PHE A 200 -7.42 -7.61 13.55
C PHE A 200 -6.21 -8.18 12.80
N PRO A 201 -5.05 -8.28 13.47
CA PRO A 201 -3.83 -8.68 12.79
C PRO A 201 -3.81 -10.15 12.43
N THR A 202 -2.87 -10.51 11.57
CA THR A 202 -2.67 -11.88 11.10
C THR A 202 -1.19 -12.23 11.06
N MET A 203 -0.84 -13.42 11.52
CA MET A 203 0.48 -14.04 11.36
C MET A 203 0.68 -14.69 9.99
N ALA A 204 -0.35 -14.65 9.14
CA ALA A 204 -0.47 -15.40 7.89
C ALA A 204 -0.71 -16.91 8.14
N PRO A 205 -1.23 -17.64 7.13
CA PRO A 205 -1.63 -19.04 7.29
C PRO A 205 -0.53 -19.98 7.81
N SER A 206 0.73 -19.69 7.49
CA SER A 206 1.91 -20.45 7.93
C SER A 206 2.13 -20.45 9.45
N GLY A 207 1.55 -19.48 10.17
CA GLY A 207 1.65 -19.41 11.64
C GLY A 207 0.76 -20.41 12.37
N ILE A 208 -0.25 -20.98 11.71
CA ILE A 208 -1.22 -21.90 12.35
C ILE A 208 -1.46 -23.19 11.57
N ILE A 209 -1.18 -23.22 10.26
CA ILE A 209 -1.35 -24.40 9.42
C ILE A 209 0.00 -25.09 9.23
N HIS A 210 0.07 -26.36 9.60
CA HIS A 210 1.22 -27.21 9.29
C HIS A 210 1.07 -27.81 7.89
N SER A 211 1.90 -27.37 6.95
CA SER A 211 1.91 -27.86 5.57
C SER A 211 3.33 -27.83 5.02
N PRO A 212 3.78 -28.89 4.32
CA PRO A 212 5.10 -28.90 3.67
C PRO A 212 5.17 -27.99 2.44
N TYR A 213 4.04 -27.40 2.03
CA TYR A 213 3.93 -26.58 0.83
C TYR A 213 4.17 -25.07 1.08
N PHE A 214 4.37 -24.66 2.33
CA PHE A 214 4.77 -23.28 2.62
C PHE A 214 6.23 -23.07 2.25
N SER A 215 6.52 -21.91 1.65
CA SER A 215 7.89 -21.48 1.37
C SER A 215 8.56 -20.93 2.64
N HIS A 216 9.90 -20.88 2.62
CA HIS A 216 10.67 -20.26 3.70
C HIS A 216 10.23 -18.81 3.99
N MET A 217 9.99 -18.00 2.96
CA MET A 217 9.51 -16.62 3.13
C MET A 217 8.15 -16.53 3.84
N GLN A 218 7.26 -17.49 3.63
CA GLN A 218 5.96 -17.52 4.31
C GLN A 218 6.11 -17.88 5.78
N HIS A 219 7.02 -18.80 6.11
CA HIS A 219 7.35 -19.07 7.51
C HIS A 219 8.02 -17.86 8.17
N ASP A 220 8.95 -17.19 7.48
CA ASP A 220 9.63 -15.99 7.97
C ASP A 220 8.65 -14.86 8.29
N THR A 221 7.61 -14.65 7.48
CA THR A 221 6.52 -13.71 7.80
C THR A 221 5.90 -13.99 9.17
N SER A 222 5.51 -15.25 9.41
CA SER A 222 4.87 -15.65 10.68
C SER A 222 5.83 -15.53 11.87
N MET A 223 7.10 -15.92 11.68
CA MET A 223 8.13 -15.82 12.70
C MET A 223 8.48 -14.38 13.03
N ARG A 224 8.52 -13.50 12.03
CA ARG A 224 8.74 -12.07 12.23
C ARG A 224 7.61 -11.45 13.04
N PHE A 225 6.35 -11.74 12.70
CA PHE A 225 5.22 -11.28 13.50
C PHE A 225 5.38 -11.73 14.95
N TYR A 226 5.66 -13.03 15.18
CA TYR A 226 5.88 -13.55 16.52
C TYR A 226 7.01 -12.78 17.25
N GLN A 227 8.17 -12.64 16.62
CA GLN A 227 9.35 -12.01 17.23
C GLN A 227 9.09 -10.56 17.60
N VAL A 228 8.53 -9.77 16.69
CA VAL A 228 8.20 -8.35 16.90
C VAL A 228 7.23 -8.19 18.07
N HIS A 229 6.19 -9.02 18.14
CA HIS A 229 5.16 -8.94 19.18
C HIS A 229 5.60 -9.52 20.53
N HIS A 230 6.72 -10.25 20.57
CA HIS A 230 7.38 -10.74 21.80
C HIS A 230 8.66 -9.96 22.15
N PHE A 231 8.85 -8.76 21.58
CA PHE A 231 10.01 -7.90 21.84
C PHE A 231 11.38 -8.55 21.50
N LEU A 232 11.37 -9.52 20.60
CA LEU A 232 12.55 -10.19 20.08
C LEU A 232 13.06 -9.48 18.82
N LYS A 233 14.37 -9.59 18.56
CA LYS A 233 14.95 -9.09 17.32
C LYS A 233 14.50 -10.00 16.16
N PRO A 234 13.98 -9.45 15.03
CA PRO A 234 13.69 -10.23 13.84
C PRO A 234 14.91 -11.01 13.35
N THR A 235 14.73 -12.26 12.94
CA THR A 235 15.81 -13.11 12.40
C THR A 235 15.85 -13.14 10.88
N SER A 236 14.82 -12.64 10.21
CA SER A 236 14.73 -12.54 8.76
C SER A 236 14.16 -11.18 8.37
N ASP A 237 14.72 -10.61 7.30
CA ASP A 237 14.19 -9.41 6.66
C ASP A 237 13.22 -9.75 5.50
N ASP A 238 13.09 -11.04 5.18
CA ASP A 238 12.21 -11.55 4.13
C ASP A 238 10.78 -11.75 4.63
N GLY A 239 9.85 -11.79 3.66
CA GLY A 239 8.42 -12.01 3.90
C GLY A 239 7.58 -10.74 3.91
N GLY A 240 6.26 -10.92 3.78
CA GLY A 240 5.27 -9.86 3.92
C GLY A 240 4.97 -9.53 5.39
N LEU A 241 4.17 -8.48 5.59
CA LEU A 241 3.69 -8.05 6.92
C LEU A 241 2.19 -8.31 7.11
N ILE A 242 1.39 -8.10 6.06
CA ILE A 242 -0.08 -8.04 6.15
C ILE A 242 -0.66 -9.16 5.32
N ALA A 243 -1.39 -10.09 5.95
CA ALA A 243 -2.13 -11.13 5.23
C ALA A 243 -3.62 -10.81 5.10
N PHE A 244 -4.21 -10.04 6.03
CA PHE A 244 -5.61 -9.62 5.98
C PHE A 244 -5.80 -8.13 6.31
N PRO A 245 -6.60 -7.38 5.52
CA PRO A 245 -7.13 -7.76 4.21
C PRO A 245 -6.01 -7.84 3.15
N SER A 246 -6.25 -8.59 2.06
CA SER A 246 -5.25 -8.77 1.01
C SER A 246 -5.09 -7.52 0.14
N PHE A 247 -3.98 -6.80 0.33
CA PHE A 247 -3.63 -5.64 -0.50
C PHE A 247 -3.42 -5.98 -1.97
N HIS A 248 -2.89 -7.17 -2.29
CA HIS A 248 -2.72 -7.60 -3.68
C HIS A 248 -4.08 -7.73 -4.40
N VAL A 249 -5.10 -8.28 -3.73
CA VAL A 249 -6.46 -8.36 -4.30
C VAL A 249 -7.05 -6.97 -4.49
N ILE A 250 -6.91 -6.09 -3.49
CA ILE A 250 -7.36 -4.69 -3.59
C ILE A 250 -6.70 -4.00 -4.79
N TRP A 251 -5.38 -4.09 -4.92
CA TRP A 251 -4.63 -3.49 -6.04
C TRP A 251 -5.09 -4.02 -7.39
N ALA A 252 -5.30 -5.33 -7.54
CA ALA A 252 -5.80 -5.92 -8.78
C ALA A 252 -7.18 -5.34 -9.17
N ILE A 253 -8.08 -5.16 -8.20
CA ILE A 253 -9.40 -4.53 -8.41
C ILE A 253 -9.25 -3.06 -8.83
N LEU A 254 -8.37 -2.31 -8.15
CA LEU A 254 -8.16 -0.90 -8.43
C LEU A 254 -7.54 -0.68 -9.82
N LEU A 255 -6.56 -1.50 -10.20
CA LEU A 255 -5.92 -1.47 -11.52
C LEU A 255 -6.92 -1.84 -12.62
N THR A 256 -7.70 -2.90 -12.41
CA THR A 256 -8.81 -3.29 -13.31
C THR A 256 -9.79 -2.14 -13.50
N ASN A 257 -10.23 -1.51 -12.41
CA ASN A 257 -11.15 -0.38 -12.47
C ASN A 257 -10.54 0.84 -13.17
N ALA A 258 -9.25 1.13 -12.95
CA ALA A 258 -8.55 2.22 -13.61
C ALA A 258 -8.48 2.05 -15.14
N CYS A 259 -8.44 0.79 -15.59
CA CYS A 259 -8.40 0.41 -17.00
C CYS A 259 -9.79 0.18 -17.63
N ARG A 260 -10.88 0.05 -16.86
CA ARG A 260 -12.24 -0.26 -17.35
C ARG A 260 -12.73 0.60 -18.53
N GLY A 261 -12.35 1.88 -18.57
CA GLY A 261 -12.76 2.81 -19.64
C GLY A 261 -11.87 2.79 -20.88
N LYS A 262 -10.87 1.91 -20.96
CA LYS A 262 -9.85 1.90 -22.00
C LYS A 262 -9.97 0.61 -22.82
N LYS A 263 -10.46 0.78 -24.05
CA LYS A 263 -10.68 -0.31 -25.02
C LYS A 263 -9.44 -1.16 -25.35
N ILE A 264 -8.24 -0.62 -25.07
CA ILE A 264 -6.96 -1.31 -25.27
C ILE A 264 -6.73 -2.41 -24.22
N PHE A 265 -7.26 -2.23 -23.00
CA PHE A 265 -7.08 -3.16 -21.88
C PHE A 265 -8.29 -4.07 -21.66
N PHE A 266 -9.48 -3.57 -21.96
CA PHE A 266 -10.72 -4.35 -21.93
C PHE A 266 -11.47 -4.12 -23.23
N TYR A 267 -11.40 -5.11 -24.13
CA TYR A 267 -12.30 -5.19 -25.28
C TYR A 267 -13.63 -5.80 -24.80
N PRO A 268 -14.80 -5.27 -25.18
CA PRO A 268 -16.07 -5.92 -24.89
C PRO A 268 -16.20 -7.28 -25.60
#